data_AF-T1B6E7-F1
#
_entry.id   AF-T1B6E7-F1
#
_cell.length_a   1.000
_cell.length_b   1.000
_cell.length_c   1.000
_cell.angle_alpha   90.00
_cell.angle_beta   90.00
_cell.angle_gamma   90.00
#
_symmetry.space_group_name_H-M   'P 1'
#
loop_
_entity.id
_entity.type
_entity.pdbx_description
1 polymer ?
#
loop_
_entity_poly.entity_id
_entity_poly.type
_entity_poly.pdbx_seq_one_letter_code
_entity_poly.pdbx_strand_id
1 'polypeptide(L)'
;MGDCGLTGRKIIVDSYGGWARHGGGAFSGKDPSKVDRSAAYAARYVAKNIVAAGLAERCEIQISYAIGVAQPTSISVTTFGTGVIEDSAIEKLIRANFDLRPWGIVKMLDLLHPMYQATASYGHFGRAPQQHTYHWTQRESGKDVSKSTQFTAFSWEKTDRAEALREAAGIDRKLAAKRGKR
;
A
#
# COMPACT_ATOMS: atom_id res chain seq x y z
N MET A 1 -23.36 28.54 -3.62
CA MET A 1 -22.87 27.18 -3.97
C MET A 1 -22.18 27.29 -5.33
N GLY A 2 -20.91 26.90 -5.47
CA GLY A 2 -20.05 27.29 -6.61
C GLY A 2 -19.60 26.19 -7.56
N ASP A 3 -19.62 24.92 -7.15
CA ASP A 3 -19.20 23.77 -7.97
C ASP A 3 -19.88 22.46 -7.51
N CYS A 4 -19.97 21.46 -8.38
CA CYS A 4 -20.45 20.12 -8.08
C CYS A 4 -19.28 19.15 -7.84
N GLY A 5 -19.23 18.55 -6.64
CA GLY A 5 -18.23 17.55 -6.28
C GLY A 5 -18.70 16.12 -6.54
N LEU A 6 -17.83 15.28 -7.12
CA LEU A 6 -18.06 13.85 -7.29
C LEU A 6 -16.91 13.02 -6.72
N THR A 7 -17.25 11.87 -6.13
CA THR A 7 -16.27 10.88 -5.64
C THR A 7 -15.30 10.47 -6.75
N GLY A 8 -14.01 10.39 -6.43
CA GLY A 8 -12.99 9.93 -7.38
C GLY A 8 -12.54 10.97 -8.40
N ARG A 9 -12.87 12.27 -8.22
CA ARG A 9 -12.39 13.35 -9.09
C ARG A 9 -11.08 14.01 -8.63
N LYS A 10 -10.39 13.40 -7.66
CA LYS A 10 -9.11 13.88 -7.09
C LYS A 10 -8.03 12.80 -6.99
N ILE A 11 -8.09 11.77 -7.84
CA ILE A 11 -7.18 10.60 -7.78
C ILE A 11 -5.67 10.91 -7.83
N ILE A 12 -5.26 11.99 -8.50
CA ILE A 12 -3.86 12.43 -8.52
C ILE A 12 -3.46 13.14 -7.22
N VAL A 13 -4.39 13.88 -6.60
CA VAL A 13 -4.21 14.49 -5.27
C VAL A 13 -4.17 13.40 -4.20
N ASP A 14 -4.97 12.35 -4.35
CA ASP A 14 -5.03 11.23 -3.40
C ASP A 14 -3.75 10.39 -3.38
N SER A 15 -2.96 10.44 -4.46
CA SER A 15 -1.81 9.56 -4.68
C SER A 15 -0.47 10.29 -4.63
N TYR A 16 0.14 10.58 -5.78
CA TYR A 16 1.53 11.01 -5.90
C TYR A 16 1.71 12.39 -6.54
N GLY A 17 0.63 13.18 -6.70
CA GLY A 17 0.72 14.55 -7.21
C GLY A 17 1.31 14.66 -8.63
N GLY A 18 1.20 13.60 -9.45
CA GLY A 18 1.72 13.55 -10.82
C GLY A 18 3.15 13.02 -10.94
N TRP A 19 3.82 12.66 -9.83
CA TRP A 19 5.16 12.09 -9.86
C TRP A 19 5.20 10.67 -10.43
N ALA A 20 4.21 9.85 -10.11
CA ALA A 20 4.08 8.47 -10.60
C ALA A 20 2.87 8.28 -11.49
N ARG A 21 2.93 7.26 -12.35
CA ARG A 21 1.82 6.87 -13.24
C ARG A 21 0.64 6.37 -12.42
N HIS A 22 -0.58 6.62 -12.92
CA HIS A 22 -1.82 6.26 -12.24
C HIS A 22 -2.68 5.33 -13.11
N GLY A 23 -3.19 4.24 -12.54
CA GLY A 23 -4.00 3.23 -13.27
C GLY A 23 -5.46 3.63 -13.54
N GLY A 24 -5.90 4.78 -13.03
CA GLY A 24 -7.22 5.39 -13.28
C GLY A 24 -8.30 5.06 -12.23
N GLY A 25 -8.13 4.02 -11.42
CA GLY A 25 -9.08 3.64 -10.39
C GLY A 25 -9.15 4.62 -9.21
N ALA A 26 -10.35 5.07 -8.84
CA ALA A 26 -10.55 5.85 -7.61
C ALA A 26 -10.51 5.00 -6.35
N PHE A 27 -10.17 5.60 -5.20
CA PHE A 27 -10.10 4.89 -3.91
C PHE A 27 -11.41 4.96 -3.12
N SER A 28 -11.90 6.15 -2.78
CA SER A 28 -13.06 6.39 -1.90
C SER A 28 -14.34 5.70 -2.37
N GLY A 29 -15.14 5.19 -1.42
CA GLY A 29 -16.39 4.46 -1.69
C GLY A 29 -16.26 2.97 -2.04
N LYS A 30 -15.04 2.43 -2.11
CA LYS A 30 -14.78 1.01 -2.44
C LYS A 30 -14.32 0.21 -1.22
N ASP A 31 -14.87 -0.96 -0.96
CA ASP A 31 -14.31 -1.86 0.06
C ASP A 31 -13.01 -2.54 -0.43
N PRO A 32 -12.24 -3.18 0.47
CA PRO A 32 -10.90 -3.71 0.14
C PRO A 32 -10.85 -4.85 -0.88
N SER A 33 -11.99 -5.46 -1.23
CA SER A 33 -12.03 -6.43 -2.32
C SER A 33 -11.79 -5.80 -3.69
N LYS A 34 -11.91 -4.46 -3.81
CA LYS A 34 -11.74 -3.73 -5.07
C LYS A 34 -10.27 -3.38 -5.23
N VAL A 35 -9.62 -4.05 -6.18
CA VAL A 35 -8.16 -3.94 -6.42
C VAL A 35 -7.70 -2.52 -6.74
N ASP A 36 -8.58 -1.67 -7.29
CA ASP A 36 -8.30 -0.24 -7.49
C ASP A 36 -7.79 0.46 -6.22
N ARG A 37 -8.30 0.05 -5.05
CA ARG A 37 -7.83 0.54 -3.74
C ARG A 37 -6.77 -0.37 -3.16
N SER A 38 -7.08 -1.65 -2.99
CA SER A 38 -6.23 -2.55 -2.22
C SER A 38 -4.89 -2.81 -2.90
N ALA A 39 -4.86 -3.01 -4.23
CA ALA A 39 -3.61 -3.19 -4.95
C ALA A 39 -2.78 -1.90 -5.05
N ALA A 40 -3.42 -0.73 -5.13
CA ALA A 40 -2.71 0.56 -5.05
C ALA A 40 -2.02 0.75 -3.69
N TYR A 41 -2.70 0.37 -2.60
CA TYR A 41 -2.10 0.38 -1.26
C TYR A 41 -0.97 -0.65 -1.12
N ALA A 42 -1.16 -1.85 -1.68
CA ALA A 42 -0.11 -2.87 -1.71
C ALA A 42 1.11 -2.40 -2.52
N ALA A 43 0.92 -1.78 -3.69
CA ALA A 43 2.01 -1.23 -4.49
C ALA A 43 2.78 -0.15 -3.72
N ARG A 44 2.07 0.75 -3.01
CA ARG A 44 2.70 1.72 -2.10
C ARG A 44 3.53 1.04 -1.03
N TYR A 45 2.94 0.05 -0.34
CA TYR A 45 3.61 -0.69 0.72
C TYR A 45 4.87 -1.39 0.23
N VAL A 46 4.81 -2.08 -0.90
CA VAL A 46 5.95 -2.75 -1.51
C VAL A 46 7.04 -1.75 -1.89
N ALA A 47 6.70 -0.69 -2.63
CA ALA A 47 7.67 0.33 -3.06
C ALA A 47 8.35 1.01 -1.86
N LYS A 48 7.57 1.34 -0.81
CA LYS A 48 8.10 1.94 0.42
C LYS A 48 9.07 0.99 1.13
N ASN A 49 8.76 -0.31 1.18
CA ASN A 49 9.64 -1.31 1.79
C ASN A 49 10.91 -1.56 0.97
N ILE A 50 10.86 -1.51 -0.36
CA ILE A 50 12.04 -1.60 -1.24
C ILE A 50 12.99 -0.43 -0.98
N VAL A 51 12.46 0.79 -0.92
CA VAL A 51 13.27 1.99 -0.63
C VAL A 51 13.81 1.95 0.80
N ALA A 52 12.99 1.58 1.79
CA ALA A 52 13.43 1.45 3.19
C ALA A 52 14.47 0.32 3.39
N ALA A 53 14.43 -0.73 2.57
CA ALA A 53 15.44 -1.78 2.55
C ALA A 53 16.78 -1.28 2.00
N GLY A 54 16.80 -0.14 1.30
CA GLY A 54 17.96 0.40 0.61
C GLY A 54 18.24 -0.30 -0.73
N LEU A 55 17.23 -0.96 -1.31
CA LEU A 55 17.35 -1.63 -2.61
C LEU A 55 17.31 -0.64 -3.78
N ALA A 56 16.71 0.54 -3.57
CA ALA A 56 16.67 1.64 -4.52
C ALA A 56 16.42 2.97 -3.79
N GLU A 57 16.79 4.11 -4.38
CA GLU A 57 16.42 5.43 -3.87
C GLU A 57 15.02 5.85 -4.32
N ARG A 58 14.61 5.41 -5.52
CA ARG A 58 13.28 5.62 -6.09
C ARG A 58 12.78 4.30 -6.67
N CYS A 59 11.51 3.99 -6.46
CA CYS A 59 10.90 2.77 -6.96
C CYS A 59 9.44 3.06 -7.36
N GLU A 60 9.09 2.73 -8.60
CA GLU A 60 7.71 2.67 -9.07
C GLU A 60 7.34 1.20 -9.34
N ILE A 61 6.12 0.82 -8.95
CA ILE A 61 5.57 -0.53 -9.15
C ILE A 61 4.23 -0.39 -9.85
N GLN A 62 4.05 -1.16 -10.92
CA GLN A 62 2.77 -1.33 -11.59
C GLN A 62 2.27 -2.76 -11.39
N ILE A 63 1.00 -2.91 -11.02
CA ILE A 63 0.34 -4.21 -10.86
C ILE A 63 -0.94 -4.20 -11.70
N SER A 64 -1.20 -5.27 -12.44
CA SER A 64 -2.44 -5.44 -13.21
C SER A 64 -3.17 -6.73 -12.83
N TYR A 65 -4.48 -6.76 -13.02
CA TYR A 65 -5.34 -7.91 -12.77
C TYR A 65 -6.33 -8.09 -13.90
N ALA A 66 -6.69 -9.35 -14.19
CA ALA A 66 -7.87 -9.69 -14.98
C ALA A 66 -9.06 -9.95 -14.05
N ILE A 67 -10.27 -9.60 -14.50
CA ILE A 67 -11.49 -9.85 -13.73
C ILE A 67 -11.64 -11.36 -13.44
N GLY A 68 -11.92 -11.71 -12.19
CA GLY A 68 -12.04 -13.11 -11.74
C GLY A 68 -10.72 -13.87 -11.54
N VAL A 69 -9.56 -13.25 -11.82
CA VAL A 69 -8.25 -13.89 -11.62
C VAL A 69 -7.60 -13.35 -10.35
N ALA A 70 -7.27 -14.25 -9.42
CA ALA A 70 -6.67 -13.85 -8.14
C ALA A 70 -5.21 -13.38 -8.28
N GLN A 71 -4.44 -14.02 -9.16
CA GLN A 71 -3.04 -13.65 -9.36
C GLN A 71 -2.94 -12.38 -10.23
N PRO A 72 -1.99 -11.47 -9.94
CA PRO A 72 -1.69 -10.38 -10.85
C PRO A 72 -1.32 -10.90 -12.24
N THR A 73 -1.87 -10.29 -13.28
CA THR A 73 -1.49 -10.57 -14.67
C THR A 73 -0.09 -10.05 -14.98
N SER A 74 0.32 -8.94 -14.36
CA SER A 74 1.69 -8.43 -14.43
C SER A 74 2.09 -7.71 -13.15
N ILE A 75 3.39 -7.75 -12.88
CA ILE A 75 4.09 -6.91 -11.90
C ILE A 75 5.27 -6.31 -12.66
N SER A 76 5.37 -4.98 -12.72
CA SER A 76 6.49 -4.27 -13.32
C SER A 76 7.15 -3.37 -12.28
N VAL A 77 8.47 -3.32 -12.29
CA VAL A 77 9.29 -2.51 -11.39
C VAL A 77 10.11 -1.53 -12.23
N THR A 78 10.24 -0.30 -11.76
CA THR A 78 11.16 0.69 -12.33
C THR A 78 11.88 1.42 -11.20
N THR A 79 13.20 1.28 -11.11
CA THR A 79 14.01 2.00 -10.11
C THR A 79 14.67 3.27 -10.64
N PHE A 80 14.41 3.64 -11.90
CA PHE A 80 14.95 4.86 -12.53
C PHE A 80 16.47 4.98 -12.42
N GLY A 81 17.18 3.85 -12.56
CA GLY A 81 18.65 3.77 -12.45
C GLY A 81 19.19 3.89 -11.02
N THR A 82 18.33 3.90 -10.00
CA THR A 82 18.74 4.02 -8.59
C THR A 82 18.83 2.68 -7.87
N GLY A 83 18.48 1.57 -8.53
CA GLY A 83 18.57 0.22 -7.98
C GLY A 83 20.01 -0.16 -7.57
N VAL A 84 20.13 -0.91 -6.48
CA VAL A 84 21.37 -1.61 -6.10
C VAL A 84 21.46 -2.96 -6.81
N ILE A 85 20.31 -3.52 -7.17
CA ILE A 85 20.15 -4.73 -7.98
C ILE A 85 19.19 -4.44 -9.13
N GLU A 86 19.22 -5.30 -10.15
CA GLU A 86 18.37 -5.18 -11.34
C GLU A 86 16.87 -5.19 -11.00
N ASP A 87 16.07 -4.43 -11.76
CA ASP A 87 14.62 -4.32 -11.58
C ASP A 87 13.94 -5.71 -11.64
N SER A 88 14.45 -6.62 -12.48
CA SER A 88 13.97 -8.01 -12.58
C SER A 88 14.27 -8.86 -11.34
N ALA A 89 15.37 -8.57 -10.64
CA ALA A 89 15.69 -9.22 -9.37
C ALA A 89 14.78 -8.69 -8.25
N ILE A 90 14.49 -7.39 -8.25
CA ILE A 90 13.51 -6.78 -7.34
C ILE A 90 12.12 -7.37 -7.58
N GLU A 91 11.69 -7.54 -8.84
CA GLU A 91 10.40 -8.19 -9.16
C GLU A 91 10.31 -9.60 -8.56
N LYS A 92 11.37 -10.40 -8.66
CA LYS A 92 11.43 -11.75 -8.06
C LYS A 92 11.32 -11.69 -6.53
N LEU A 93 12.00 -10.75 -5.89
CA LEU A 93 11.88 -10.52 -4.45
C LEU A 93 10.44 -10.14 -4.06
N ILE A 94 9.78 -9.29 -4.86
CA ILE A 94 8.38 -8.92 -4.62
C ILE A 94 7.50 -10.17 -4.64
N ARG A 95 7.61 -11.01 -5.67
CA ARG A 95 6.82 -12.24 -5.81
C ARG A 95 7.05 -13.23 -4.67
N ALA A 96 8.26 -13.29 -4.14
CA ALA A 96 8.62 -14.20 -3.05
C ALA A 96 8.16 -13.70 -1.66
N ASN A 97 8.07 -12.38 -1.45
CA ASN A 97 7.87 -11.80 -0.12
C ASN A 97 6.48 -11.18 0.11
N PHE A 98 5.70 -10.95 -0.95
CA PHE A 98 4.38 -10.31 -0.85
C PHE A 98 3.31 -11.12 -1.56
N ASP A 99 2.24 -11.45 -0.84
CA ASP A 99 1.05 -12.06 -1.44
C ASP A 99 0.15 -10.97 -2.04
N LEU A 100 0.30 -10.76 -3.35
CA LEU A 100 -0.42 -9.73 -4.11
C LEU A 100 -1.77 -10.22 -4.67
N ARG A 101 -2.28 -11.37 -4.22
CA ARG A 101 -3.67 -11.75 -4.50
C ARG A 101 -4.62 -10.86 -3.70
N PRO A 102 -5.83 -10.52 -4.17
CA PRO A 102 -6.74 -9.61 -3.45
C PRO A 102 -6.94 -9.97 -1.97
N TRP A 103 -7.18 -11.25 -1.68
CA TRP A 103 -7.33 -11.71 -0.30
C TRP A 103 -6.02 -11.70 0.50
N GLY A 104 -4.89 -12.00 -0.16
CA GLY A 104 -3.56 -11.88 0.41
C GLY A 104 -3.27 -10.45 0.86
N ILE A 105 -3.59 -9.46 0.01
CA ILE A 105 -3.44 -8.04 0.31
C ILE A 105 -4.30 -7.63 1.51
N VAL A 106 -5.58 -8.04 1.52
CA VAL A 106 -6.51 -7.71 2.61
C VAL A 106 -5.98 -8.20 3.95
N LYS A 107 -5.41 -9.42 3.99
CA LYS A 107 -4.80 -9.97 5.20
C LYS A 107 -3.47 -9.31 5.56
N MET A 108 -2.58 -9.16 4.58
CA MET A 108 -1.25 -8.60 4.75
C MET A 108 -1.30 -7.19 5.35
N LEU A 109 -2.28 -6.38 4.92
CA LEU A 109 -2.43 -5.00 5.36
C LEU A 109 -3.54 -4.81 6.39
N ASP A 110 -4.18 -5.89 6.87
CA ASP A 110 -5.29 -5.85 7.82
C ASP A 110 -6.35 -4.79 7.42
N LEU A 111 -6.98 -4.99 6.27
CA LEU A 111 -7.82 -3.95 5.65
C LEU A 111 -9.28 -3.96 6.12
N LEU A 112 -9.73 -4.94 6.89
CA LEU A 112 -11.15 -5.07 7.24
C LEU A 112 -11.54 -4.24 8.47
N HIS A 113 -11.29 -2.93 8.41
CA HIS A 113 -11.56 -1.99 9.49
C HIS A 113 -12.16 -0.67 9.01
N PRO A 114 -12.91 0.05 9.86
CA PRO A 114 -13.52 1.35 9.53
C PRO A 114 -12.49 2.51 9.56
N MET A 115 -11.39 2.38 8.81
CA MET A 115 -10.28 3.35 8.82
C MET A 115 -10.32 4.38 7.67
N TYR A 116 -11.19 4.18 6.69
CA TYR A 116 -11.07 4.86 5.38
C TYR A 116 -11.57 6.30 5.33
N GLN A 117 -12.34 6.75 6.32
CA GLN A 117 -12.73 8.16 6.38
C GLN A 117 -11.51 9.07 6.56
N ALA A 118 -10.53 8.64 7.36
CA ALA A 118 -9.30 9.38 7.59
C ALA A 118 -8.46 9.55 6.31
N THR A 119 -8.66 8.71 5.29
CA THR A 119 -7.90 8.74 4.03
C THR A 119 -8.53 9.67 2.98
N ALA A 120 -9.80 10.06 3.13
CA ALA A 120 -10.59 10.74 2.09
C ALA A 120 -10.17 12.20 1.80
N SER A 121 -9.14 12.69 2.48
CA SER A 121 -8.55 14.02 2.31
C SER A 121 -7.07 13.99 2.69
N TYR A 122 -6.29 14.94 2.15
CA TYR A 122 -4.85 15.10 2.43
C TYR A 122 -3.98 13.91 2.02
N GLY A 123 -4.42 13.18 0.99
CA GLY A 123 -3.67 12.05 0.43
C GLY A 123 -3.83 10.75 1.22
N HIS A 124 -3.79 9.65 0.47
CA HIS A 124 -3.80 8.29 1.01
C HIS A 124 -2.40 7.81 1.39
N PHE A 125 -1.35 8.44 0.85
CA PHE A 125 0.04 8.05 1.00
C PHE A 125 0.88 9.12 1.69
N GLY A 126 1.97 8.70 2.32
CA GLY A 126 2.94 9.58 2.99
C GLY A 126 2.60 9.97 4.43
N ARG A 127 1.47 9.51 4.96
CA ARG A 127 1.07 9.74 6.37
C ARG A 127 1.51 8.57 7.24
N ALA A 128 1.99 8.84 8.45
CA ALA A 128 2.46 7.79 9.35
C ALA A 128 1.32 6.82 9.74
N PRO A 129 1.60 5.52 9.96
CA PRO A 129 0.63 4.59 10.53
C PRO A 129 0.10 5.09 11.88
N GLN A 130 -1.21 4.94 12.11
CA GLN A 130 -1.88 5.44 13.32
C GLN A 130 -2.70 4.34 13.98
N GLN A 131 -2.59 4.17 15.30
CA GLN A 131 -3.51 3.31 16.04
C GLN A 131 -4.86 4.00 16.18
N HIS A 132 -5.93 3.26 15.89
CA HIS A 132 -7.31 3.73 16.01
C HIS A 132 -8.11 2.71 16.79
N THR A 133 -9.05 3.21 17.60
CA THR A 133 -10.07 2.39 18.26
C THR A 133 -11.43 2.79 17.72
N TYR A 134 -12.19 1.82 17.25
CA TYR A 134 -13.55 2.02 16.80
C TYR A 134 -14.52 1.37 17.79
N HIS A 135 -15.52 2.14 18.23
CA HIS A 135 -16.56 1.71 19.15
C HIS A 135 -17.89 1.58 18.41
N TRP A 136 -18.65 0.52 18.70
CA TRP A 136 -20.01 0.37 18.19
C TRP A 136 -20.90 -0.33 19.22
N THR A 137 -22.21 -0.17 19.05
CA THR A 137 -23.22 -0.87 19.84
C THR A 137 -23.82 -1.97 18.99
N GLN A 138 -23.93 -3.17 19.56
CA GLN A 138 -24.55 -4.33 18.92
C GLN A 138 -25.56 -4.95 19.87
N ARG A 139 -26.73 -5.35 19.33
CA ARG A 139 -27.74 -6.03 20.13
C ARG A 139 -27.42 -7.52 20.24
N GLU A 140 -27.23 -8.00 21.46
CA GLU A 140 -26.96 -9.41 21.78
C GLU A 140 -27.97 -9.87 22.84
N SER A 141 -28.70 -10.96 22.57
CA SER A 141 -29.72 -11.52 23.48
C SER A 141 -30.72 -10.48 23.99
N GLY A 142 -31.15 -9.56 23.11
CA GLY A 142 -32.13 -8.52 23.41
C GLY A 142 -31.58 -7.27 24.11
N LYS A 143 -30.31 -7.24 24.51
CA LYS A 143 -29.65 -6.12 25.17
C LYS A 143 -28.62 -5.44 24.27
N ASP A 144 -28.45 -4.13 24.43
CA ASP A 144 -27.41 -3.39 23.73
C ASP A 144 -26.06 -3.58 24.43
N VAL A 145 -25.08 -4.08 23.69
CA VAL A 145 -23.72 -4.35 24.16
C VAL A 145 -22.75 -3.42 23.44
N SER A 146 -21.93 -2.69 24.21
CA SER A 146 -20.85 -1.88 23.66
C SER A 146 -19.66 -2.78 23.30
N LYS A 147 -19.17 -2.63 22.06
CA LYS A 147 -18.00 -3.35 21.53
C LYS A 147 -16.97 -2.34 21.04
N SER A 148 -15.73 -2.80 20.96
CA SER A 148 -14.64 -2.02 20.37
C SER A 148 -13.65 -2.91 19.65
N THR A 149 -12.98 -2.35 18.65
CA THR A 149 -11.86 -2.98 17.95
C THR A 149 -10.74 -1.98 17.79
N GLN A 150 -9.49 -2.46 17.87
CA GLN A 150 -8.30 -1.66 17.63
C GLN A 150 -7.64 -2.12 16.34
N PHE A 151 -7.15 -1.15 15.55
CA PHE A 151 -6.46 -1.42 14.30
C PHE A 151 -5.47 -0.31 13.95
N THR A 152 -4.55 -0.61 13.03
CA THR A 152 -3.62 0.39 12.50
C THR A 152 -4.12 0.96 11.18
N ALA A 153 -4.55 2.22 11.18
CA ALA A 153 -4.81 2.96 9.94
C ALA A 153 -3.50 3.25 9.18
N PHE A 154 -3.59 3.38 7.86
CA PHE A 154 -2.42 3.55 6.97
C PHE A 154 -1.39 2.43 7.13
N SER A 155 -1.86 1.19 7.30
CA SER A 155 -0.99 0.01 7.44
C SER A 155 0.00 -0.16 6.28
N TRP A 156 -0.35 0.29 5.08
CA TRP A 156 0.51 0.32 3.89
C TRP A 156 1.68 1.31 3.97
N GLU A 157 1.75 2.14 5.00
CA GLU A 157 2.87 3.04 5.26
C GLU A 157 3.90 2.44 6.22
N LYS A 158 3.72 1.20 6.70
CA LYS A 158 4.74 0.47 7.47
C LYS A 158 5.91 0.05 6.57
N THR A 159 7.09 -0.12 7.17
CA THR A 159 8.32 -0.59 6.53
C THR A 159 8.86 -1.86 7.18
N ASP A 160 7.95 -2.71 7.65
CA ASP A 160 8.20 -3.94 8.41
C ASP A 160 8.71 -5.12 7.55
N ARG A 161 8.76 -4.98 6.22
CA ARG A 161 9.38 -5.95 5.31
C ARG A 161 10.77 -5.56 4.84
N ALA A 162 11.23 -4.35 5.19
CA ALA A 162 12.50 -3.81 4.71
C ALA A 162 13.71 -4.67 5.09
N GLU A 163 13.75 -5.21 6.31
CA GLU A 163 14.85 -6.08 6.77
C GLU A 163 14.86 -7.41 6.02
N ALA A 164 13.72 -8.11 5.98
CA ALA A 164 13.58 -9.37 5.24
C ALA A 164 13.95 -9.22 3.76
N LEU A 165 13.57 -8.12 3.12
CA LEU A 165 13.95 -7.83 1.73
C LEU A 165 15.46 -7.63 1.56
N ARG A 166 16.10 -6.93 2.51
CA ARG A 166 17.54 -6.69 2.48
C ARG A 166 18.33 -8.00 2.63
N GLU A 167 17.89 -8.85 3.56
CA GLU A 167 18.46 -10.18 3.79
C GLU A 167 18.30 -11.07 2.55
N ALA A 168 17.09 -11.12 1.98
CA ALA A 168 16.81 -11.88 0.77
C ALA A 168 17.60 -11.39 -0.45
N ALA A 169 17.96 -10.10 -0.50
CA ALA A 169 18.81 -9.52 -1.54
C ALA A 169 20.31 -9.73 -1.32
N GLY A 170 20.73 -10.20 -0.14
CA GLY A 170 22.14 -10.42 0.20
C GLY A 170 22.98 -9.14 0.31
N ILE A 171 22.36 -7.99 0.61
CA ILE A 171 23.05 -6.69 0.66
C ILE A 171 23.47 -6.38 2.09
N ASP A 172 24.79 -6.23 2.32
CA ASP A 172 25.36 -5.84 3.61
C ASP A 172 24.94 -4.41 4.02
N ARG A 173 24.62 -4.21 5.31
CA ARG A 173 24.14 -2.95 5.91
C ARG A 173 25.05 -1.76 5.59
N LYS A 174 26.35 -1.99 5.36
CA LYS A 174 27.35 -0.95 5.06
C LYS A 174 27.27 -0.36 3.64
N LEU A 175 26.78 -1.11 2.65
CA LEU A 175 26.66 -0.64 1.26
C LEU A 175 25.44 0.27 1.07
N ALA A 176 24.32 -0.05 1.71
CA ALA A 176 23.08 0.74 1.64
C ALA A 176 23.24 2.15 2.25
N ALA A 177 23.98 2.26 3.37
CA ALA A 177 24.18 3.53 4.08
C ALA A 177 25.07 4.54 3.31
N LYS A 178 25.88 4.09 2.35
CA LYS A 178 26.84 4.93 1.63
C LYS A 178 26.21 5.73 0.48
N ARG A 179 25.03 5.33 -0.02
CA ARG A 179 24.33 5.98 -1.14
C ARG A 179 23.31 7.03 -0.69
N GLY A 180 22.63 6.84 0.45
CA GLY A 180 21.66 7.81 1.01
C GLY A 180 22.23 9.13 1.55
N LYS A 181 23.51 9.44 1.30
CA LYS A 181 24.18 10.70 1.68
C LYS A 181 24.65 11.54 0.48
N ARG A 182 24.26 11.18 -0.74
CA ARG A 182 24.57 11.97 -1.95
C ARG A 182 23.37 12.78 -2.41
#